data_AF-A0A354BM20-F1
#
_entry.id   AF-A0A354BM20-F1
#
_cell.length_a   1.000
_cell.length_b   1.000
_cell.length_c   1.000
_cell.angle_alpha   90.00
_cell.angle_beta   90.00
_cell.angle_gamma   90.00
#
_symmetry.space_group_name_H-M   'P 1'
#
loop_
_entity.id
_entity.type
_entity.pdbx_description
1 polymer ?
#
loop_
_entity_poly.entity_id
_entity_poly.type
_entity_poly.pdbx_seq_one_letter_code
_entity_poly.pdbx_strand_id
1 'polypeptide(L)'
;MHPATILVADDDAVARELLAEALKKEGYQVEAFASGEEVIARGREGRVDLVLTDIRMGAVDGLTVLREFKRVSPNTAVVVLTAFGSLEGAIEAIKQGAYDYLAKPFKREDIKLVVKRALDHCRLIRENARFREELKSKGEWSPLVGSSTAMLEVYKLVARVAESKSTVLLQGESGTGKELIARAIHTNGPRRDKPFIPVNCGAIPENLLESEFFGHTKGAFTGADRDKKGLFELADGGTLFLDEIG
;
A
#
# COMPACT_ATOMS: atom_id res chain seq x y z
N MET A 1 -6.30 -19.04 -6.11
CA MET A 1 -6.89 -17.87 -5.41
C MET A 1 -8.12 -18.37 -4.68
N HIS A 2 -8.27 -18.11 -3.39
CA HIS A 2 -9.55 -18.39 -2.73
C HIS A 2 -10.62 -17.48 -3.36
N PRO A 3 -11.79 -18.02 -3.76
CA PRO A 3 -12.89 -17.19 -4.26
C PRO A 3 -13.31 -16.19 -3.17
N ALA A 4 -13.54 -14.94 -3.54
CA ALA A 4 -13.90 -13.90 -2.60
C ALA A 4 -15.25 -14.20 -1.96
N THR A 5 -15.36 -14.03 -0.64
CA THR A 5 -16.59 -14.22 0.13
C THR A 5 -17.37 -12.91 0.19
N ILE A 6 -18.57 -12.91 -0.39
CA ILE A 6 -19.49 -11.77 -0.45
C ILE A 6 -20.76 -12.10 0.35
N LEU A 7 -21.13 -11.22 1.28
CA LEU A 7 -22.42 -11.30 1.96
C LEU A 7 -23.40 -10.35 1.29
N VAL A 8 -24.64 -10.79 1.11
CA VAL A 8 -25.75 -9.99 0.58
C VAL A 8 -26.85 -9.92 1.63
N ALA A 9 -27.27 -8.71 1.99
CA ALA A 9 -28.37 -8.41 2.89
C ALA A 9 -29.43 -7.61 2.14
N ASP A 10 -30.63 -8.17 2.01
CA ASP A 10 -31.77 -7.47 1.40
C ASP A 10 -33.05 -8.16 1.89
N ASP A 11 -34.06 -7.42 2.33
CA ASP A 11 -35.33 -8.00 2.77
C ASP A 11 -36.21 -8.41 1.59
N ASP A 12 -36.03 -7.78 0.43
CA ASP A 12 -36.64 -8.16 -0.84
C ASP A 12 -35.98 -9.44 -1.39
N ALA A 13 -36.74 -10.54 -1.35
CA ALA A 13 -36.29 -11.84 -1.84
C ALA A 13 -35.88 -11.83 -3.32
N VAL A 14 -36.58 -11.07 -4.17
CA VAL A 14 -36.30 -11.00 -5.61
C VAL A 14 -34.98 -10.27 -5.85
N ALA A 15 -34.79 -9.14 -5.18
CA ALA A 15 -33.56 -8.36 -5.23
C ALA A 15 -32.35 -9.18 -4.73
N ARG A 16 -32.53 -9.86 -3.59
CA ARG A 16 -31.54 -10.74 -2.96
C ARG A 16 -31.12 -11.89 -3.88
N GLU A 17 -32.08 -12.59 -4.48
CA GLU A 17 -31.82 -13.70 -5.40
C GLU A 17 -31.11 -13.24 -6.67
N LEU A 18 -31.53 -12.11 -7.25
CA LEU A 18 -30.90 -11.55 -8.45
C LEU A 18 -29.43 -11.20 -8.20
N LEU A 19 -29.12 -10.55 -7.07
CA LEU A 19 -27.75 -10.24 -6.67
C LEU A 19 -26.94 -11.53 -6.45
N ALA A 20 -27.48 -12.47 -5.68
CA ALA A 20 -26.80 -13.71 -5.40
C ALA A 20 -26.49 -14.52 -6.67
N GLU A 21 -27.45 -14.62 -7.60
CA GLU A 21 -27.26 -15.31 -8.87
C GLU A 21 -26.23 -14.60 -9.76
N ALA A 22 -26.31 -13.28 -9.88
CA ALA A 22 -25.36 -12.49 -10.67
C ALA A 22 -23.92 -12.67 -10.18
N LEU A 23 -23.71 -12.68 -8.87
CA LEU A 23 -22.39 -12.82 -8.25
C LEU A 23 -21.86 -14.24 -8.28
N LYS A 24 -22.71 -15.25 -8.07
CA LYS A 24 -22.33 -16.66 -8.21
C LYS A 24 -21.88 -16.99 -9.63
N LYS A 25 -22.53 -16.41 -10.66
CA LYS A 25 -22.12 -16.57 -12.07
C LYS A 25 -20.73 -16.01 -12.38
N GLU A 26 -20.26 -15.04 -11.60
CA GLU A 26 -18.90 -14.51 -11.71
C GLU A 26 -17.86 -15.34 -10.92
N GLY A 27 -18.28 -16.42 -10.24
CA GLY A 27 -17.39 -17.32 -9.52
C GLY A 27 -17.09 -16.92 -8.08
N TYR A 28 -17.85 -15.98 -7.49
CA TYR A 28 -17.70 -15.59 -6.09
C TYR A 28 -18.41 -16.57 -5.14
N GLN A 29 -17.93 -16.66 -3.91
CA GLN A 29 -18.67 -17.30 -2.82
C GLN A 29 -19.67 -16.29 -2.27
N VAL A 30 -20.96 -16.61 -2.36
CA VAL A 30 -22.04 -15.68 -1.99
C VAL A 30 -22.96 -16.30 -0.97
N GLU A 31 -23.13 -15.62 0.15
CA GLU A 31 -24.09 -15.94 1.19
C GLU A 31 -25.11 -14.81 1.28
N ALA A 32 -26.39 -15.15 1.29
CA ALA A 32 -27.47 -14.19 1.20
C ALA A 32 -28.41 -14.32 2.40
N PHE A 33 -28.76 -13.18 2.99
CA PHE A 33 -29.48 -13.07 4.25
C PHE A 33 -30.65 -12.10 4.09
N ALA A 34 -31.71 -12.33 4.85
CA ALA A 34 -32.91 -11.48 4.80
C ALA A 34 -32.85 -10.33 5.82
N SER A 35 -31.83 -10.31 6.70
CA SER A 35 -31.73 -9.38 7.81
C SER A 35 -30.30 -8.91 8.06
N GLY A 36 -30.16 -7.68 8.58
CA GLY A 36 -28.85 -7.13 8.95
C GLY A 36 -28.20 -7.87 10.13
N GLU A 37 -29.03 -8.41 11.04
CA GLU A 37 -28.60 -9.20 12.20
C GLU A 37 -27.81 -10.44 11.78
N GLU A 38 -28.33 -11.19 10.81
CA GLU A 38 -27.68 -12.39 10.29
C GLU A 38 -26.34 -12.06 9.60
N VAL A 39 -26.29 -10.96 8.85
CA VAL A 39 -25.06 -10.52 8.17
C VAL A 39 -23.98 -10.12 9.17
N ILE A 40 -24.35 -9.40 10.24
CA ILE A 40 -23.40 -9.03 11.29
C ILE A 40 -22.92 -10.27 12.05
N ALA A 41 -23.80 -11.21 12.37
CA ALA A 41 -23.44 -12.47 13.01
C ALA A 41 -22.44 -13.26 12.15
N ARG A 42 -22.76 -13.45 10.86
CA ARG A 42 -21.89 -14.13 9.90
C ARG A 42 -20.54 -13.42 9.73
N GLY A 43 -20.52 -12.09 9.76
CA GLY A 43 -19.30 -11.29 9.69
C GLY A 43 -18.33 -11.50 10.85
N ARG A 44 -18.80 -12.03 11.99
CA ARG A 44 -17.95 -12.35 13.16
C ARG A 44 -17.31 -13.74 13.09
N GLU A 45 -17.86 -14.64 12.28
CA GLU A 45 -17.43 -16.05 12.21
C GLU A 45 -16.18 -16.26 11.34
N GLY A 46 -15.80 -15.26 10.53
CA GLY A 46 -14.64 -15.38 9.68
C GLY A 46 -14.50 -14.24 8.68
N ARG A 47 -13.59 -14.44 7.74
CA ARG A 47 -13.24 -13.43 6.75
C ARG A 47 -14.41 -13.15 5.80
N VAL A 48 -14.69 -11.87 5.58
CA VAL A 48 -15.61 -11.35 4.58
C VAL A 48 -14.89 -10.29 3.77
N ASP A 49 -14.96 -10.42 2.44
CA ASP A 49 -14.27 -9.48 1.55
C ASP A 49 -15.16 -8.30 1.15
N LEU A 50 -16.46 -8.54 0.98
CA LEU A 50 -17.44 -7.53 0.60
C LEU A 50 -18.79 -7.82 1.24
N VAL A 51 -19.48 -6.76 1.68
CA VAL A 51 -20.89 -6.80 2.08
C VAL A 51 -21.70 -5.91 1.15
N LEU A 52 -22.77 -6.45 0.58
CA LEU A 52 -23.83 -5.69 -0.08
C LEU A 52 -25.02 -5.64 0.88
N THR A 53 -25.49 -4.46 1.27
CA THR A 53 -26.60 -4.35 2.24
C THR A 53 -27.62 -3.30 1.80
N ASP A 54 -28.91 -3.62 1.81
CA ASP A 54 -29.94 -2.60 1.65
C ASP A 54 -29.92 -1.61 2.81
N ILE A 55 -30.05 -0.31 2.52
CA ILE A 55 -30.22 0.73 3.53
C ILE A 55 -31.40 0.41 4.42
N ARG A 56 -32.51 -0.06 3.85
CA ARG A 56 -33.76 -0.28 4.58
C ARG A 56 -34.02 -1.77 4.71
N MET A 57 -33.90 -2.29 5.93
CA MET A 57 -34.24 -3.68 6.25
C MET A 57 -34.67 -3.77 7.70
N GLY A 58 -35.77 -4.48 7.95
CA GLY A 58 -36.17 -4.97 9.28
C GLY A 58 -35.87 -4.06 10.48
N ALA A 59 -35.33 -4.66 11.55
CA ALA A 59 -34.93 -3.95 12.76
C ALA A 59 -33.48 -3.45 12.71
N VAL A 60 -32.57 -4.18 12.05
CA VAL A 60 -31.21 -3.74 11.76
C VAL A 60 -31.06 -3.32 10.29
N ASP A 61 -30.90 -2.02 10.10
CA ASP A 61 -30.76 -1.36 8.82
C ASP A 61 -29.32 -1.44 8.25
N GLY A 62 -29.16 -1.14 6.95
CA GLY A 62 -27.88 -1.25 6.28
C GLY A 62 -26.81 -0.30 6.79
N LEU A 63 -27.20 0.85 7.35
CA LEU A 63 -26.27 1.78 7.99
C LEU A 63 -25.73 1.21 9.30
N THR A 64 -26.55 0.47 10.06
CA THR A 64 -26.09 -0.23 11.26
C THR A 64 -25.15 -1.38 10.91
N VAL A 65 -25.44 -2.13 9.85
CA VAL A 65 -24.50 -3.13 9.29
C VAL A 65 -23.17 -2.45 8.94
N LEU A 66 -23.19 -1.35 8.20
CA LEU A 66 -21.99 -0.58 7.84
C LEU A 66 -21.17 -0.20 9.08
N ARG A 67 -21.81 0.41 10.09
CA ARG A 67 -21.13 0.84 11.33
C ARG A 67 -20.47 -0.33 12.06
N GLU A 68 -21.17 -1.46 12.17
CA GLU A 68 -20.61 -2.65 12.83
C GLU A 68 -19.41 -3.19 12.05
N PHE A 69 -19.48 -3.32 10.72
CA PHE A 69 -18.35 -3.77 9.91
C PHE A 69 -17.16 -2.81 9.98
N LYS A 70 -17.38 -1.49 10.02
CA LYS A 70 -16.30 -0.53 10.25
C LYS A 70 -15.63 -0.67 11.61
N ARG A 71 -16.40 -1.10 12.62
CA ARG A 71 -15.88 -1.34 13.97
C ARG A 71 -15.11 -2.66 14.09
N VAL A 72 -15.64 -3.75 13.53
CA VAL A 72 -15.09 -5.11 13.75
C VAL A 72 -14.19 -5.60 12.62
N SER A 73 -14.35 -5.10 11.40
CA SER A 73 -13.62 -5.54 10.21
C SER A 73 -13.46 -4.38 9.21
N PRO A 74 -12.67 -3.34 9.56
CA PRO A 74 -12.61 -2.09 8.79
C PRO A 74 -12.10 -2.24 7.35
N ASN A 75 -11.41 -3.35 7.05
CA ASN A 75 -10.89 -3.66 5.72
C ASN A 75 -11.93 -4.34 4.79
N THR A 76 -13.07 -4.78 5.32
CA THR A 76 -14.18 -5.28 4.53
C THR A 76 -14.86 -4.09 3.85
N ALA A 77 -14.98 -4.16 2.52
CA ALA A 77 -15.76 -3.16 1.80
C ALA A 77 -17.25 -3.39 2.07
N VAL A 78 -17.99 -2.29 2.23
CA VAL A 78 -19.45 -2.32 2.38
C VAL A 78 -20.02 -1.45 1.28
N VAL A 79 -20.85 -2.03 0.43
CA VAL A 79 -21.60 -1.32 -0.61
C VAL A 79 -23.06 -1.34 -0.23
N VAL A 80 -23.69 -0.19 -0.33
CA VAL A 80 -25.03 0.02 0.17
C VAL A 80 -26.04 0.03 -0.98
N LEU A 81 -27.11 -0.74 -0.87
CA LEU A 81 -28.19 -0.80 -1.87
C LEU A 81 -29.26 0.24 -1.50
N THR A 82 -29.73 1.02 -2.46
CA THR A 82 -30.67 2.12 -2.20
C THR A 82 -31.77 2.17 -3.25
N ALA A 83 -33.01 2.48 -2.87
CA ALA A 83 -34.06 2.76 -3.85
C ALA A 83 -33.83 4.10 -4.59
N PHE A 84 -34.36 4.21 -5.80
CA PHE A 84 -34.39 5.47 -6.56
C PHE A 84 -35.13 6.56 -5.74
N GLY A 85 -34.43 7.65 -5.40
CA GLY A 85 -35.01 8.79 -4.66
C GLY A 85 -34.40 9.09 -3.28
N SER A 86 -33.51 8.25 -2.74
CA SER A 86 -32.82 8.51 -1.46
C SER A 86 -31.35 8.88 -1.63
N LEU A 87 -31.07 9.91 -2.44
CA LEU A 87 -29.73 10.47 -2.61
C LEU A 87 -29.09 10.83 -1.25
N GLU A 88 -29.89 11.35 -0.33
CA GLU A 88 -29.48 11.68 1.04
C GLU A 88 -28.95 10.46 1.82
N GLY A 89 -29.63 9.30 1.69
CA GLY A 89 -29.21 8.07 2.35
C GLY A 89 -27.91 7.48 1.77
N ALA A 90 -27.73 7.58 0.45
CA ALA A 90 -26.49 7.19 -0.20
C ALA A 90 -25.32 8.09 0.21
N ILE A 91 -25.53 9.42 0.27
CA ILE A 91 -24.52 10.37 0.74
C ILE A 91 -24.14 10.08 2.20
N GLU A 92 -25.13 9.81 3.05
CA GLU A 92 -24.89 9.48 4.46
C GLU A 92 -24.10 8.18 4.63
N ALA A 93 -24.41 7.15 3.83
CA ALA A 93 -23.64 5.91 3.81
C ALA A 93 -22.17 6.15 3.44
N ILE A 94 -21.90 6.97 2.41
CA ILE A 94 -20.52 7.32 2.01
C ILE A 94 -19.80 8.09 3.13
N LYS A 95 -20.48 9.04 3.80
CA LYS A 95 -19.91 9.77 4.95
C LYS A 95 -19.56 8.85 6.11
N GLN A 96 -20.35 7.79 6.33
CA GLN A 96 -20.11 6.76 7.34
C GLN A 96 -19.08 5.70 6.88
N GLY A 97 -18.50 5.86 5.70
CA GLY A 97 -17.40 5.05 5.20
C GLY A 97 -17.81 3.88 4.32
N ALA A 98 -19.05 3.83 3.81
CA ALA A 98 -19.40 2.91 2.74
C ALA A 98 -18.43 3.11 1.56
N TYR A 99 -18.08 2.00 0.90
CA TYR A 99 -17.19 2.04 -0.25
C TYR A 99 -17.87 2.68 -1.46
N ASP A 100 -19.10 2.26 -1.73
CA ASP A 100 -19.93 2.75 -2.83
C ASP A 100 -21.41 2.45 -2.53
N TYR A 101 -22.31 2.83 -3.45
CA TYR A 101 -23.72 2.45 -3.40
C TYR A 101 -24.22 1.91 -4.75
N LEU A 102 -25.32 1.15 -4.71
CA LEU A 102 -26.02 0.64 -5.89
C LEU A 102 -27.49 1.02 -5.82
N ALA A 103 -27.98 1.70 -6.87
CA ALA A 103 -29.38 2.09 -6.96
C ALA A 103 -30.26 0.94 -7.49
N LYS A 104 -31.36 0.66 -6.79
CA LYS A 104 -32.46 -0.21 -7.24
C LYS A 104 -33.36 0.58 -8.22
N PRO A 105 -33.78 -0.02 -9.35
CA PRO A 105 -33.43 -1.36 -9.83
C PRO A 105 -32.02 -1.40 -10.42
N PHE A 106 -31.21 -2.39 -10.02
CA PHE A 106 -29.83 -2.55 -10.48
C PHE A 106 -29.73 -3.40 -11.74
N LYS A 107 -28.85 -3.03 -12.67
CA LYS A 107 -28.48 -3.84 -13.83
C LYS A 107 -27.33 -4.77 -13.49
N ARG A 108 -27.24 -5.92 -14.16
CA ARG A 108 -26.17 -6.91 -13.93
C ARG A 108 -24.78 -6.30 -14.15
N GLU A 109 -24.64 -5.41 -15.12
CA GLU A 109 -23.40 -4.72 -15.47
C GLU A 109 -22.94 -3.79 -14.33
N ASP A 110 -23.87 -3.06 -13.71
CA ASP A 110 -23.58 -2.15 -12.59
C ASP A 110 -23.12 -2.93 -11.35
N ILE A 111 -23.79 -4.04 -11.04
CA ILE A 111 -23.40 -4.95 -9.95
C ILE A 111 -21.95 -5.44 -10.17
N LYS A 112 -21.65 -5.95 -11.37
CA LYS A 112 -20.31 -6.47 -11.68
C LYS A 112 -19.23 -5.40 -11.55
N LEU A 113 -19.51 -4.19 -12.05
CA LEU A 113 -18.54 -3.10 -12.02
C LEU A 113 -18.22 -2.67 -10.58
N VAL A 114 -19.25 -2.44 -9.77
CA VAL A 114 -19.08 -1.99 -8.38
C VAL A 114 -18.40 -3.07 -7.53
N VAL A 115 -18.85 -4.33 -7.65
CA VAL A 115 -18.25 -5.44 -6.91
C VAL A 115 -16.78 -5.66 -7.30
N LYS A 116 -16.45 -5.62 -8.59
CA LYS A 116 -15.07 -5.76 -9.04
C LYS A 116 -14.17 -4.68 -8.44
N ARG A 117 -14.61 -3.42 -8.50
CA ARG A 117 -13.86 -2.28 -7.92
C ARG A 117 -13.68 -2.42 -6.41
N ALA A 118 -14.74 -2.81 -5.69
CA ALA A 118 -14.68 -3.03 -4.25
C ALA A 118 -13.71 -4.16 -3.87
N LEU A 119 -13.76 -5.29 -4.58
CA LEU A 119 -12.87 -6.42 -4.34
C LEU A 119 -11.41 -6.11 -4.71
N ASP A 120 -11.18 -5.39 -5.80
CA ASP A 120 -9.85 -4.89 -6.16
C ASP A 120 -9.29 -3.96 -5.08
N HIS A 121 -10.12 -3.06 -4.53
CA HIS A 121 -9.75 -2.21 -3.40
C HIS A 121 -9.40 -3.03 -2.16
N CYS A 122 -10.22 -4.01 -1.78
CA CYS A 122 -9.91 -4.91 -0.66
C CYS A 122 -8.65 -5.74 -0.93
N ARG A 123 -8.39 -6.18 -2.17
CA ARG A 123 -7.14 -6.87 -2.53
C ARG A 123 -5.94 -5.94 -2.34
N LEU A 124 -6.01 -4.70 -2.83
CA LEU A 124 -4.94 -3.72 -2.69
C LEU A 124 -4.66 -3.37 -1.23
N ILE A 125 -5.68 -3.19 -0.39
CA ILE A 125 -5.51 -2.99 1.06
C ILE A 125 -4.82 -4.19 1.70
N ARG A 126 -5.25 -5.41 1.38
CA ARG A 126 -4.68 -6.64 1.93
C ARG A 126 -3.24 -6.86 1.48
N GLU A 127 -2.94 -6.63 0.20
CA GLU A 127 -1.58 -6.67 -0.33
C GLU A 127 -0.72 -5.61 0.35
N ASN A 128 -1.25 -4.40 0.56
CA ASN A 128 -0.55 -3.36 1.31
C ASN A 128 -0.25 -3.78 2.74
N ALA A 129 -1.23 -4.34 3.45
CA ALA A 129 -1.06 -4.84 4.81
C ALA A 129 -0.04 -5.99 4.87
N ARG A 130 -0.11 -6.95 3.94
CA ARG A 130 0.86 -8.04 3.81
C ARG A 130 2.26 -7.52 3.55
N PHE A 131 2.43 -6.59 2.60
CA PHE A 131 3.72 -5.98 2.33
C PHE A 131 4.23 -5.20 3.54
N ARG A 132 3.38 -4.46 4.28
CA ARG A 132 3.77 -3.82 5.54
C ARG A 132 4.25 -4.82 6.59
N GLU A 133 3.61 -5.98 6.67
CA GLU A 133 3.95 -7.03 7.64
C GLU A 133 5.25 -7.76 7.24
N GLU A 134 5.44 -8.03 5.95
CA GLU A 134 6.69 -8.53 5.39
C GLU A 134 7.84 -7.54 5.63
N LEU A 135 7.61 -6.23 5.45
CA LEU A 135 8.58 -5.17 5.74
C LEU A 135 8.90 -5.06 7.24
N LYS A 136 7.91 -5.23 8.13
CA LYS A 136 8.12 -5.28 9.59
C LYS A 136 8.90 -6.52 10.04
N SER A 137 8.66 -7.67 9.40
CA SER A 137 9.33 -8.94 9.74
C SER A 137 10.81 -9.01 9.31
N LYS A 138 11.25 -8.12 8.41
CA LYS A 138 12.61 -8.12 7.86
C LYS A 138 13.63 -7.25 8.61
N GLY A 139 13.24 -6.68 9.75
CA GLY A 139 14.15 -5.95 10.64
C GLY A 139 14.50 -4.54 10.14
N GLU A 140 14.36 -3.58 11.05
CA GLU A 140 14.98 -2.26 11.03
C GLU A 140 14.97 -1.48 9.70
N TRP A 141 13.77 -1.17 9.21
CA TRP A 141 13.59 -0.01 8.34
C TRP A 141 13.66 1.25 9.22
N SER A 142 14.87 1.79 9.39
CA SER A 142 15.09 3.14 9.94
C SER A 142 14.52 4.21 8.98
N PRO A 143 14.37 5.47 9.43
CA PRO A 143 13.13 6.19 9.75
C PRO A 143 12.30 6.64 8.52
N LEU A 144 12.15 5.83 7.48
CA LEU A 144 11.33 6.16 6.32
C LEU A 144 9.83 6.13 6.69
N VAL A 145 9.25 7.29 6.99
CA VAL A 145 7.82 7.47 7.24
C VAL A 145 7.14 7.90 5.94
N GLY A 146 6.39 7.01 5.30
CA GLY A 146 5.62 7.33 4.09
C GLY A 146 4.66 6.22 3.69
N SER A 147 3.38 6.55 3.49
CA SER A 147 2.31 5.55 3.23
C SER A 147 1.49 5.83 1.96
N SER A 148 1.91 6.77 1.13
CA SER A 148 1.23 7.09 -0.13
C SER A 148 1.49 6.03 -1.20
N THR A 149 0.60 5.93 -2.19
CA THR A 149 0.75 5.00 -3.31
C THR A 149 2.07 5.19 -4.06
N ALA A 150 2.53 6.44 -4.21
CA ALA A 150 3.80 6.75 -4.85
C ALA A 150 5.00 6.20 -4.06
N MET A 151 4.99 6.34 -2.73
CA MET A 151 6.07 5.80 -1.88
C MET A 151 6.12 4.27 -1.89
N LEU A 152 4.98 3.60 -2.05
CA LEU A 152 4.96 2.14 -2.19
C LEU A 152 5.66 1.67 -3.46
N GLU A 153 5.48 2.39 -4.58
CA GLU A 153 6.21 2.09 -5.82
C GLU A 153 7.71 2.32 -5.65
N VAL A 154 8.12 3.36 -4.91
CA VAL A 154 9.53 3.58 -4.52
C VAL A 154 10.05 2.40 -3.70
N TYR A 155 9.31 1.93 -2.68
CA TYR A 155 9.73 0.78 -1.87
C TYR A 155 9.84 -0.52 -2.67
N LYS A 156 8.93 -0.76 -3.62
CA LYS A 156 9.02 -1.91 -4.55
C LYS A 156 10.29 -1.82 -5.40
N LEU A 157 10.63 -0.63 -5.88
CA LEU A 157 11.86 -0.42 -6.65
C LEU A 157 13.09 -0.65 -5.78
N VAL A 158 13.11 -0.11 -4.56
CA VAL A 158 14.18 -0.34 -3.56
C VAL A 158 14.40 -1.84 -3.34
N ALA A 159 13.33 -2.60 -3.06
CA ALA A 159 13.42 -4.04 -2.84
C ALA A 159 14.00 -4.78 -4.06
N ARG A 160 13.66 -4.34 -5.28
CA ARG A 160 14.17 -4.95 -6.52
C ARG A 160 15.64 -4.62 -6.76
N VAL A 161 16.07 -3.38 -6.50
CA VAL A 161 17.43 -2.93 -6.79
C VAL A 161 18.42 -3.27 -5.67
N ALA A 162 17.95 -3.49 -4.44
CA ALA A 162 18.80 -3.86 -3.30
C ALA A 162 19.60 -5.15 -3.53
N GLU A 163 19.06 -6.12 -4.27
CA GLU A 163 19.76 -7.36 -4.63
C GLU A 163 20.72 -7.20 -5.83
N SER A 164 20.65 -6.07 -6.53
CA SER A 164 21.46 -5.80 -7.72
C SER A 164 22.84 -5.24 -7.37
N LYS A 165 23.80 -5.44 -8.29
CA LYS A 165 25.12 -4.78 -8.26
C LYS A 165 25.17 -3.52 -9.15
N SER A 166 24.07 -3.18 -9.84
CA SER A 166 24.00 -2.02 -10.73
C SER A 166 23.96 -0.71 -9.95
N THR A 167 24.49 0.35 -10.56
CA THR A 167 24.34 1.72 -10.06
C THR A 167 22.88 2.16 -10.08
N VAL A 168 22.43 2.83 -9.02
CA VAL A 168 21.07 3.38 -8.89
C VAL A 168 21.14 4.90 -8.87
N LEU A 169 20.37 5.55 -9.75
CA LEU A 169 20.20 7.00 -9.75
C LEU A 169 18.93 7.36 -8.97
N LEU A 170 19.05 8.24 -7.99
CA LEU A 170 17.94 8.74 -7.18
C LEU A 170 17.63 10.19 -7.56
N GLN A 171 16.41 10.44 -8.03
CA GLN A 171 15.97 11.77 -8.42
C GLN A 171 14.81 12.24 -7.54
N GLY A 172 14.80 13.53 -7.24
CA GLY A 172 13.79 14.17 -6.41
C GLY A 172 14.28 15.53 -5.91
N GLU A 173 13.34 16.40 -5.54
CA GLU A 173 13.65 17.72 -4.99
C GLU A 173 14.50 17.62 -3.71
N SER A 174 15.12 18.74 -3.31
CA SER A 174 15.86 18.79 -2.05
C SER A 174 14.94 18.49 -0.85
N GLY A 175 15.44 17.75 0.14
CA GLY A 175 14.66 17.38 1.33
C GLY A 175 13.63 16.25 1.14
N THR A 176 13.54 15.62 -0.04
CA THR A 176 12.61 14.50 -0.29
C THR A 176 13.06 13.14 0.27
N GLY A 177 14.18 13.08 0.99
CA GLY A 177 14.65 11.86 1.66
C GLY A 177 15.45 10.91 0.77
N LYS A 178 16.13 11.39 -0.28
CA LYS A 178 16.97 10.57 -1.18
C LYS A 178 18.04 9.77 -0.42
N GLU A 179 18.70 10.38 0.55
CA GLU A 179 19.69 9.68 1.39
C GLU A 179 19.07 8.50 2.16
N LEU A 180 17.84 8.68 2.67
CA LEU A 180 17.13 7.60 3.37
C LEU A 180 16.83 6.43 2.44
N ILE A 181 16.48 6.71 1.18
CA ILE A 181 16.28 5.69 0.14
C ILE A 181 17.60 4.98 -0.20
N ALA A 182 18.70 5.72 -0.36
CA ALA A 182 20.02 5.13 -0.61
C ALA A 182 20.44 4.18 0.52
N ARG A 183 20.22 4.60 1.77
CA ARG A 183 20.48 3.79 2.95
C ARG A 183 19.60 2.55 2.99
N ALA A 184 18.32 2.66 2.63
CA ALA A 184 17.41 1.52 2.55
C ALA A 184 17.84 0.49 1.48
N ILE A 185 18.33 0.94 0.32
CA ILE A 185 18.90 0.05 -0.71
C ILE A 185 20.09 -0.73 -0.13
N HIS A 186 20.99 -0.04 0.56
CA HIS A 186 22.17 -0.67 1.17
C HIS A 186 21.81 -1.69 2.26
N THR A 187 20.97 -1.31 3.24
CA THR A 187 20.63 -2.17 4.38
C THR A 187 19.82 -3.40 3.99
N ASN A 188 19.08 -3.35 2.87
CA ASN A 188 18.31 -4.48 2.34
C ASN A 188 19.08 -5.31 1.30
N GLY A 189 20.31 -4.91 0.94
CA GLY A 189 21.13 -5.59 -0.06
C GLY A 189 22.11 -6.62 0.52
N PRO A 190 22.84 -7.36 -0.34
CA PRO A 190 23.83 -8.34 0.09
C PRO A 190 25.07 -7.72 0.75
N ARG A 191 25.21 -6.39 0.69
CA ARG A 191 26.32 -5.61 1.28
C ARG A 191 25.92 -4.88 2.57
N ARG A 192 24.78 -5.21 3.19
CA ARG A 192 24.26 -4.54 4.39
C ARG A 192 25.23 -4.49 5.59
N ASP A 193 26.12 -5.48 5.68
CA ASP A 193 27.11 -5.60 6.76
C ASP A 193 28.46 -4.94 6.37
N LYS A 194 28.50 -4.22 5.25
CA LYS A 194 29.67 -3.52 4.70
C LYS A 194 29.51 -2.01 4.86
N PRO A 195 30.58 -1.20 4.65
CA PRO A 195 30.49 0.25 4.80
C PRO A 195 29.43 0.88 3.88
N PHE A 196 28.66 1.80 4.43
CA PHE A 196 27.84 2.76 3.67
C PHE A 196 28.46 4.14 3.85
N ILE A 197 29.02 4.71 2.78
CA ILE A 197 29.73 5.99 2.80
C ILE A 197 28.86 7.03 2.05
N PRO A 198 28.11 7.89 2.75
CA PRO A 198 27.42 9.01 2.13
C PRO A 198 28.38 10.19 1.91
N VAL A 199 28.30 10.80 0.74
CA VAL A 199 29.14 11.93 0.34
C VAL A 199 28.23 12.99 -0.29
N ASN A 200 28.24 14.20 0.27
CA ASN A 200 27.64 15.35 -0.40
C ASN A 200 28.70 15.97 -1.32
N CYS A 201 28.52 15.80 -2.64
CA CYS A 201 29.47 16.30 -3.63
C CYS A 201 29.51 17.84 -3.67
N GLY A 202 28.39 18.51 -3.39
CA GLY A 202 28.31 19.98 -3.34
C GLY A 202 29.09 20.61 -2.18
N ALA A 203 29.43 19.83 -1.15
CA ALA A 203 30.21 20.29 -0.01
C ALA A 203 31.74 20.17 -0.20
N ILE A 204 32.21 19.50 -1.26
CA ILE A 204 33.63 19.27 -1.52
C ILE A 204 34.15 20.35 -2.48
N PRO A 205 35.19 21.12 -2.11
CA PRO A 205 35.84 22.04 -3.03
C PRO A 205 36.38 21.32 -4.26
N GLU A 206 36.19 21.91 -5.45
CA GLU A 206 36.55 21.27 -6.72
C GLU A 206 38.02 20.84 -6.79
N ASN A 207 38.91 21.66 -6.23
CA ASN A 207 40.35 21.38 -6.18
C ASN A 207 40.73 20.22 -5.24
N LEU A 208 39.81 19.74 -4.41
CA LEU A 208 40.03 18.62 -3.49
C LEU A 208 39.27 17.36 -3.90
N LEU A 209 38.38 17.42 -4.89
CA LEU A 209 37.55 16.29 -5.33
C LEU A 209 38.37 15.02 -5.59
N GLU A 210 39.39 15.10 -6.43
CA GLU A 210 40.22 13.93 -6.78
C GLU A 210 40.90 13.32 -5.55
N SER A 211 41.45 14.17 -4.69
CA SER A 211 42.13 13.78 -3.46
C SER A 211 41.19 13.16 -2.42
N GLU A 212 39.93 13.62 -2.34
CA GLU A 212 38.91 13.00 -1.48
C GLU A 212 38.46 11.64 -2.03
N PHE A 213 38.17 11.54 -3.33
CA PHE A 213 37.63 10.32 -3.93
C PHE A 213 38.68 9.21 -4.06
N PHE A 214 39.87 9.54 -4.57
CA PHE A 214 40.93 8.57 -4.86
C PHE A 214 42.00 8.49 -3.79
N GLY A 215 42.08 9.49 -2.90
CA GLY A 215 43.16 9.58 -1.92
C GLY A 215 44.43 10.18 -2.53
N HIS A 216 45.48 10.26 -1.72
CA HIS A 216 46.79 10.71 -2.16
C HIS A 216 47.90 10.10 -1.30
N THR A 217 49.10 10.02 -1.88
CA THR A 217 50.32 9.74 -1.13
C THR A 217 50.98 11.04 -0.68
N LYS A 218 51.79 10.96 0.37
CA LYS A 218 52.61 12.08 0.85
C LYS A 218 53.43 12.66 -0.30
N GLY A 219 53.36 13.99 -0.45
CA GLY A 219 54.06 14.73 -1.50
C GLY A 219 53.37 14.78 -2.87
N ALA A 220 52.13 14.29 -3.00
CA ALA A 220 51.38 14.35 -4.27
C ALA A 220 51.06 15.79 -4.72
N PHE A 221 50.91 16.73 -3.78
CA PHE A 221 50.70 18.16 -4.02
C PHE A 221 51.20 18.99 -2.83
N THR A 222 51.27 20.32 -2.99
CA THR A 222 51.67 21.24 -1.91
C THR A 222 50.67 21.18 -0.75
N GLY A 223 51.11 20.65 0.40
CA GLY A 223 50.26 20.41 1.59
C GLY A 223 49.87 18.94 1.81
N ALA A 224 50.30 18.01 0.95
CA ALA A 224 50.13 16.56 1.15
C ALA A 224 51.14 16.01 2.17
N ASP A 225 50.96 16.35 3.45
CA ASP A 225 51.93 16.03 4.51
C ASP A 225 51.94 14.54 4.92
N ARG A 226 50.89 13.79 4.55
CA ARG A 226 50.70 12.36 4.87
C ARG A 226 49.92 11.65 3.77
N ASP A 227 49.96 10.33 3.78
CA ASP A 227 49.08 9.51 2.97
C ASP A 227 47.63 9.64 3.46
N LYS A 228 46.69 9.64 2.52
CA LYS A 228 45.24 9.69 2.78
C LYS A 228 44.54 8.68 1.87
N LYS A 229 43.73 7.80 2.48
CA LYS A 229 42.84 6.89 1.75
C LYS A 229 41.67 7.64 1.12
N GLY A 230 41.33 7.28 -0.10
CA GLY A 230 40.18 7.85 -0.81
C GLY A 230 38.84 7.24 -0.39
N LEU A 231 37.75 7.94 -0.68
CA LEU A 231 36.38 7.46 -0.44
C LEU A 231 36.08 6.14 -1.14
N PHE A 232 36.63 5.90 -2.33
CA PHE A 232 36.50 4.61 -3.02
C PHE A 232 37.14 3.46 -2.23
N GLU A 233 38.30 3.69 -1.63
CA GLU A 233 38.99 2.69 -0.81
C GLU A 233 38.24 2.45 0.51
N LEU A 234 37.70 3.52 1.12
CA LEU A 234 36.90 3.41 2.35
C LEU A 234 35.57 2.69 2.13
N ALA A 235 35.00 2.79 0.92
CA ALA A 235 33.76 2.13 0.54
C ALA A 235 33.96 0.72 -0.06
N ASP A 236 35.18 0.18 -0.04
CA ASP A 236 35.47 -1.10 -0.66
C ASP A 236 34.59 -2.23 -0.11
N GLY A 237 34.06 -3.04 -1.03
CA GLY A 237 33.07 -4.08 -0.74
C GLY A 237 31.70 -3.59 -0.25
N GLY A 238 31.51 -2.28 -0.05
CA GLY A 238 30.31 -1.64 0.47
C GLY A 238 29.53 -0.84 -0.57
N THR A 239 29.00 0.31 -0.13
CA THR A 239 28.22 1.24 -0.95
C THR A 239 28.72 2.67 -0.74
N LEU A 240 29.04 3.34 -1.85
CA LEU A 240 29.31 4.78 -1.90
C LEU A 240 28.06 5.49 -2.42
N PHE A 241 27.48 6.39 -1.62
CA PHE A 241 26.34 7.21 -2.02
C PHE A 241 26.81 8.63 -2.31
N LEU A 242 26.55 9.11 -3.53
CA LEU A 242 26.92 10.43 -4.01
C LEU A 242 25.66 11.29 -4.07
N ASP A 243 25.49 12.16 -3.09
CA ASP A 243 24.40 13.15 -3.09
C ASP A 243 24.83 14.41 -3.86
N GLU A 244 23.85 15.11 -4.41
CA GLU A 244 24.04 16.30 -5.24
C GLU A 244 24.97 16.05 -6.45
N ILE A 245 24.83 14.89 -7.09
CA ILE A 245 25.53 14.58 -8.35
C ILE A 245 24.72 15.11 -9.55
N GLY A 246 25.17 16.23 -10.14
CA GLY A 246 24.53 16.85 -11.30
C GLY A 246 24.90 18.30 -11.52
#